data_AF-A0A9D8I2U1-F1
#
_entry.id   AF-A0A9D8I2U1-F1
#
_cell.length_a   1.000
_cell.length_b   1.000
_cell.length_c   1.000
_cell.angle_alpha   90.00
_cell.angle_beta   90.00
_cell.angle_gamma   90.00
#
_symmetry.space_group_name_H-M   'P 1'
#
loop_
_entity.id
_entity.type
_entity.pdbx_description
1 polymer ?
#
loop_
_entity_poly.entity_id
_entity_poly.type
_entity_poly.pdbx_seq_one_letter_code
_entity_poly.pdbx_strand_id
1 'polypeptide(L)'
;MTVSDHDERAHSDALHEEWSFAWWDATVASGGYTSYRLRRGATSWYCWGWWRRDHPLMHVVEFDIPRRSDPMIAKAEAMWAEYTCESALEQWTIGNETLAVELGDPAEALGRVRGTLVPVASDLEWYATARVESTPDGYRQRGVLLGEVETRDGRITIDECDSVRTHRWSTEPLSVDPFDVALAHLDARIPFRFPDGSVLDLVATPDGWARRS
;
A
#
# COMPACT_ATOMS: atom_id res chain seq x y z
N MET A 1 -19.32 -7.60 -12.21
CA MET A 1 -18.34 -7.32 -13.28
C MET A 1 -17.44 -8.54 -13.39
N THR A 2 -17.08 -8.98 -14.59
CA THR A 2 -16.10 -10.08 -14.74
C THR A 2 -14.73 -9.43 -14.90
N VAL A 3 -13.79 -9.79 -14.02
CA VAL A 3 -12.41 -9.28 -14.05
C VAL A 3 -11.63 -10.01 -15.14
N SER A 4 -10.78 -9.30 -15.85
CA SER A 4 -9.94 -9.78 -16.95
C SER A 4 -8.52 -9.20 -16.89
N ASP A 5 -7.60 -9.74 -17.69
CA ASP A 5 -6.21 -9.27 -17.77
C ASP A 5 -6.09 -7.78 -18.14
N HIS A 6 -7.08 -7.23 -18.86
CA HIS A 6 -7.09 -5.81 -19.20
C HIS A 6 -7.26 -4.94 -17.95
N ASP A 7 -7.96 -5.46 -16.95
CA ASP A 7 -8.26 -4.73 -15.72
C ASP A 7 -7.02 -4.57 -14.84
N GLU A 8 -5.86 -5.16 -15.15
CA GLU A 8 -4.60 -4.90 -14.42
C GLU A 8 -3.98 -3.54 -14.77
N ARG A 9 -4.46 -2.88 -15.83
CA ARG A 9 -3.94 -1.61 -16.34
C ARG A 9 -4.81 -0.44 -15.90
N ALA A 10 -4.24 0.75 -16.00
CA ALA A 10 -4.99 1.98 -15.77
C ALA A 10 -6.20 2.12 -16.70
N HIS A 11 -7.37 2.38 -16.13
CA HIS A 11 -8.62 2.53 -16.84
C HIS A 11 -8.76 3.95 -17.41
N SER A 12 -8.99 4.07 -18.72
CA SER A 12 -9.03 5.38 -19.40
C SER A 12 -10.22 6.26 -19.01
N ASP A 13 -11.31 5.66 -18.55
CA ASP A 13 -12.55 6.31 -18.15
C ASP A 13 -12.66 6.52 -16.62
N ALA A 14 -11.72 5.97 -15.85
CA ALA A 14 -11.66 6.18 -14.41
C ALA A 14 -11.12 7.57 -14.07
N LEU A 15 -11.83 8.28 -13.19
CA LEU A 15 -11.32 9.51 -12.58
C LEU A 15 -10.52 9.21 -11.32
N HIS A 16 -10.80 8.09 -10.66
CA HIS A 16 -10.12 7.65 -9.46
C HIS A 16 -9.75 6.20 -9.63
N GLU A 17 -8.49 5.86 -9.39
CA GLU A 17 -8.01 4.50 -9.56
C GLU A 17 -6.92 4.24 -8.53
N GLU A 18 -6.92 3.06 -7.91
CA GLU A 18 -5.99 2.71 -6.85
C GLU A 18 -5.55 1.26 -6.93
N TRP A 19 -4.26 1.05 -6.80
CA TRP A 19 -3.64 -0.25 -6.54
C TRP A 19 -3.15 -0.24 -5.10
N SER A 20 -3.48 -1.28 -4.34
CA SER A 20 -2.98 -1.45 -2.99
C SER A 20 -2.50 -2.87 -2.73
N PHE A 21 -1.47 -3.00 -1.91
CA PHE A 21 -0.91 -4.26 -1.44
C PHE A 21 -0.69 -4.15 0.06
N ALA A 22 -1.20 -5.13 0.79
CA ALA A 22 -0.98 -5.26 2.23
C ALA A 22 -0.43 -6.64 2.54
N TRP A 23 0.49 -6.72 3.48
CA TRP A 23 1.16 -7.96 3.85
C TRP A 23 1.40 -8.05 5.35
N TRP A 24 1.45 -9.26 5.87
CA TRP A 24 1.74 -9.52 7.29
C TRP A 24 2.33 -10.92 7.45
N ASP A 25 3.25 -11.07 8.39
CA ASP A 25 3.73 -12.40 8.77
C ASP A 25 2.70 -13.17 9.60
N ALA A 26 2.85 -14.49 9.68
CA ALA A 26 1.92 -15.38 10.37
C ALA A 26 1.75 -15.10 11.89
N THR A 27 2.71 -14.39 12.49
CA THR A 27 2.69 -14.00 13.92
C THR A 27 2.28 -12.55 14.14
N VAL A 28 2.06 -11.82 13.04
CA VAL A 28 1.80 -10.39 13.03
C VAL A 28 2.89 -9.63 13.82
N ALA A 29 4.15 -10.02 13.62
CA ALA A 29 5.31 -9.32 14.18
C ALA A 29 5.91 -8.31 13.20
N SER A 30 5.57 -8.43 11.92
CA SER A 30 5.92 -7.55 10.82
C SER A 30 4.76 -7.51 9.83
N GLY A 31 4.54 -6.36 9.22
CA GLY A 31 3.60 -6.22 8.14
C GLY A 31 3.61 -4.82 7.57
N GLY A 32 3.06 -4.66 6.38
CA GLY A 32 3.05 -3.38 5.71
C GLY A 32 1.88 -3.18 4.78
N TYR A 33 1.85 -1.98 4.24
CA TYR A 33 0.85 -1.52 3.30
C TYR A 33 1.49 -0.56 2.32
N THR A 34 1.11 -0.66 1.06
CA THR A 34 1.43 0.36 0.08
C THR A 34 0.26 0.57 -0.87
N SER A 35 0.04 1.83 -1.26
CA SER A 35 -0.93 2.16 -2.28
C SER A 35 -0.45 3.25 -3.22
N TYR A 36 -0.93 3.14 -4.46
CA TYR A 36 -0.77 4.11 -5.50
C TYR A 36 -2.15 4.48 -6.05
N ARG A 37 -2.55 5.74 -5.86
CA ARG A 37 -3.89 6.22 -6.21
C ARG A 37 -3.83 7.35 -7.23
N LEU A 38 -4.28 7.10 -8.46
CA LEU A 38 -4.54 8.11 -9.46
C LEU A 38 -5.79 8.94 -9.10
N ARG A 39 -5.68 10.25 -9.29
CA ARG A 39 -6.69 11.25 -8.94
C ARG A 39 -6.97 12.15 -10.14
N ARG A 40 -8.24 12.17 -10.56
CA ARG A 40 -8.78 12.90 -11.72
C ARG A 40 -7.93 12.76 -12.98
N GLY A 41 -7.28 11.61 -13.14
CA GLY A 41 -6.35 11.31 -14.23
C GLY A 41 -5.10 12.20 -14.32
N ALA A 42 -4.81 13.06 -13.32
CA ALA A 42 -3.80 14.12 -13.41
C ALA A 42 -2.70 14.04 -12.35
N THR A 43 -3.05 13.64 -11.13
CA THR A 43 -2.08 13.47 -10.04
C THR A 43 -2.19 12.08 -9.42
N SER A 44 -1.18 11.68 -8.66
CA SER A 44 -1.21 10.48 -7.85
C SER A 44 -0.86 10.74 -6.40
N TRP A 45 -1.43 9.91 -5.53
CA TRP A 45 -1.10 9.80 -4.13
C TRP A 45 -0.38 8.48 -3.93
N TYR A 46 0.72 8.51 -3.19
CA TYR A 46 1.49 7.34 -2.83
C TYR A 46 1.59 7.23 -1.32
N CYS A 47 1.38 6.01 -0.81
CA CYS A 47 1.54 5.66 0.58
C CYS A 47 2.37 4.39 0.68
N TRP A 48 3.27 4.33 1.65
CA TRP A 48 3.97 3.11 2.02
C TRP A 48 4.22 3.13 3.53
N GLY A 49 3.91 2.02 4.19
CA GLY A 49 4.06 1.87 5.61
C GLY A 49 4.56 0.48 5.95
N TRP A 50 5.56 0.40 6.81
CA TRP A 50 6.09 -0.88 7.27
C TRP A 50 6.25 -0.87 8.79
N TRP A 51 5.42 -1.69 9.44
CA TRP A 51 5.42 -1.88 10.88
C TRP A 51 6.19 -3.15 11.22
N ARG A 52 6.97 -3.07 12.30
CA ARG A 52 7.66 -4.19 12.92
C ARG A 52 7.57 -4.04 14.43
N ARG A 53 7.40 -5.17 15.13
CA ARG A 53 7.41 -5.20 16.59
C ARG A 53 8.71 -4.62 17.12
N ASP A 54 8.61 -3.79 18.15
CA ASP A 54 9.75 -3.17 18.84
C ASP A 54 10.62 -2.24 17.95
N HIS A 55 10.14 -1.84 16.77
CA HIS A 55 10.77 -0.86 15.90
C HIS A 55 9.82 0.30 15.57
N PRO A 56 10.36 1.50 15.27
CA PRO A 56 9.54 2.59 14.73
C PRO A 56 8.81 2.18 13.45
N LEU A 57 7.58 2.68 13.28
CA LEU A 57 6.87 2.60 12.01
C LEU A 57 7.64 3.42 10.97
N MET A 58 8.02 2.79 9.86
CA MET A 58 8.51 3.53 8.70
C MET A 58 7.30 3.96 7.87
N HIS A 59 7.12 5.27 7.70
CA HIS A 59 5.93 5.84 7.10
C HIS A 59 6.29 6.82 5.98
N VAL A 60 5.75 6.58 4.79
CA VAL A 60 5.90 7.41 3.59
C VAL A 60 4.52 7.83 3.13
N VAL A 61 4.34 9.13 2.93
CA VAL A 61 3.22 9.69 2.20
C VAL A 61 3.76 10.75 1.25
N GLU A 62 3.31 10.70 0.01
CA GLU A 62 3.56 11.74 -0.98
C GLU A 62 2.29 11.95 -1.78
N PHE A 63 1.90 13.21 -1.95
CA PHE A 63 0.61 13.57 -2.51
C PHE A 63 0.78 14.52 -3.68
N ASP A 64 -0.25 14.54 -4.53
CA ASP A 64 -0.32 15.39 -5.71
C ASP A 64 0.91 15.25 -6.64
N ILE A 65 1.46 14.04 -6.72
CA ILE A 65 2.55 13.68 -7.63
C ILE A 65 2.04 13.85 -9.07
N PRO A 66 2.70 14.63 -9.93
CA PRO A 66 2.26 14.78 -11.31
C PRO A 66 2.29 13.43 -12.06
N ARG A 67 1.19 13.07 -12.71
CA ARG A 67 1.09 11.83 -13.49
C ARG A 67 2.08 11.84 -14.65
N ARG A 68 2.77 10.73 -14.86
CA ARG A 68 3.67 10.50 -16.01
C ARG A 68 2.95 9.78 -17.14
N SER A 69 3.60 9.67 -18.30
CA SER A 69 3.08 8.90 -19.45
C SER A 69 2.86 7.43 -19.09
N ASP A 70 3.77 6.87 -18.29
CA ASP A 70 3.54 5.63 -17.59
C ASP A 70 2.78 5.94 -16.29
N PRO A 71 1.51 5.53 -16.15
CA PRO A 71 0.72 5.82 -14.97
C PRO A 71 1.20 5.07 -13.73
N MET A 72 2.05 4.05 -13.85
CA MET A 72 2.48 3.22 -12.72
C MET A 72 3.79 3.69 -12.09
N ILE A 73 4.41 4.75 -12.63
CA ILE A 73 5.63 5.35 -12.09
C ILE A 73 5.30 6.65 -11.37
N ALA A 74 5.57 6.69 -10.07
CA ALA A 74 5.54 7.88 -9.24
C ALA A 74 6.94 8.49 -9.15
N LYS A 75 7.08 9.80 -9.41
CA LYS A 75 8.35 10.50 -9.21
C LYS A 75 8.13 11.91 -8.67
N ALA A 76 8.63 12.16 -7.46
CA ALA A 76 8.67 13.48 -6.81
C ALA A 76 10.12 13.90 -6.52
N GLU A 77 10.33 14.94 -5.71
CA GLU A 77 11.65 15.54 -5.48
C GLU A 77 12.67 14.57 -4.84
N ALA A 78 12.24 13.79 -3.85
CA ALA A 78 13.07 12.82 -3.12
C ALA A 78 12.44 11.42 -3.06
N MET A 79 11.63 11.09 -4.07
CA MET A 79 10.85 9.86 -4.10
C MET A 79 10.73 9.34 -5.53
N TRP A 80 10.93 8.04 -5.66
CA TRP A 80 10.52 7.25 -6.80
C TRP A 80 9.78 5.99 -6.31
N ALA A 81 8.71 5.60 -7.00
CA ALA A 81 8.03 4.33 -6.78
C ALA A 81 7.46 3.80 -8.09
N GLU A 82 7.38 2.48 -8.21
CA GLU A 82 6.80 1.81 -9.36
C GLU A 82 6.03 0.55 -8.99
N TYR A 83 5.05 0.22 -9.83
CA TYR A 83 4.22 -0.96 -9.71
C TYR A 83 4.16 -1.63 -11.08
N THR A 84 4.79 -2.78 -11.22
CA THR A 84 4.89 -3.49 -12.48
C THR A 84 4.03 -4.74 -12.43
N CYS A 85 3.06 -4.83 -13.34
CA CYS A 85 2.31 -6.06 -13.58
C CYS A 85 3.16 -6.99 -14.45
N GLU A 86 3.80 -7.99 -13.82
CA GLU A 86 4.64 -8.98 -14.49
C GLU A 86 3.80 -10.02 -15.25
N SER A 87 2.78 -10.55 -14.57
CA SER A 87 1.80 -11.47 -15.17
C SER A 87 0.41 -11.13 -14.63
N ALA A 88 -0.53 -10.90 -15.55
CA ALA A 88 -1.87 -10.46 -15.20
C ALA A 88 -2.55 -11.47 -14.27
N LEU A 89 -3.15 -10.98 -13.18
CA LEU A 89 -3.82 -11.77 -12.16
C LEU A 89 -2.92 -12.78 -11.43
N GLU A 90 -1.60 -12.71 -11.62
CA GLU A 90 -0.63 -13.72 -11.17
C GLU A 90 0.57 -13.13 -10.41
N GLN A 91 1.25 -12.11 -10.94
CA GLN A 91 2.49 -11.57 -10.37
C GLN A 91 2.63 -10.06 -10.53
N TRP A 92 3.12 -9.41 -9.48
CA TRP A 92 3.47 -7.99 -9.46
C TRP A 92 4.82 -7.74 -8.77
N THR A 93 5.57 -6.78 -9.30
CA THR A 93 6.73 -6.19 -8.64
C THR A 93 6.37 -4.79 -8.15
N ILE A 94 6.69 -4.47 -6.89
CA ILE A 94 6.41 -3.19 -6.25
C ILE A 94 7.71 -2.63 -5.67
N GLY A 95 8.16 -1.52 -6.24
CA GLY A 95 9.43 -0.90 -5.91
C GLY A 95 9.27 0.52 -5.37
N ASN A 96 10.15 0.93 -4.45
CA ASN A 96 10.35 2.35 -4.16
C ASN A 96 11.77 2.68 -3.73
N GLU A 97 12.15 3.94 -3.92
CA GLU A 97 13.35 4.59 -3.39
C GLU A 97 12.93 5.97 -2.86
N THR A 98 12.94 6.17 -1.54
CA THR A 98 12.36 7.37 -0.91
C THR A 98 12.97 7.67 0.47
N LEU A 99 12.43 8.70 1.13
CA LEU A 99 12.64 8.99 2.54
C LEU A 99 11.39 8.62 3.34
N ALA A 100 11.53 7.69 4.29
CA ALA A 100 10.50 7.40 5.29
C ALA A 100 10.68 8.27 6.52
N VAL A 101 9.58 8.59 7.20
CA VAL A 101 9.62 9.09 8.56
C VAL A 101 9.53 7.91 9.51
N GLU A 102 10.50 7.78 10.42
CA GLU A 102 10.41 6.84 11.54
C GLU A 102 9.56 7.41 12.67
N LEU A 103 8.48 6.71 13.01
CA LEU A 103 7.53 7.09 14.04
C LEU A 103 7.57 6.10 15.20
N GLY A 104 7.94 6.57 16.40
CA GLY A 104 7.95 5.76 17.61
C GLY A 104 6.54 5.40 18.11
N ASP A 105 5.56 6.29 17.88
CA ASP A 105 4.13 6.01 18.04
C ASP A 105 3.44 6.14 16.67
N PRO A 106 2.88 5.04 16.11
CA PRO A 106 2.12 5.10 14.86
C PRO A 106 1.02 6.16 14.84
N ALA A 107 0.40 6.51 15.98
CA ALA A 107 -0.65 7.52 16.04
C ALA A 107 -0.20 8.90 15.53
N GLU A 108 1.09 9.21 15.59
CA GLU A 108 1.65 10.47 15.10
C GLU A 108 1.47 10.67 13.60
N ALA A 109 1.29 9.58 12.82
CA ALA A 109 1.03 9.65 11.39
C ALA A 109 -0.31 10.36 11.06
N LEU A 110 -1.27 10.36 12.01
CA LEU A 110 -2.54 11.09 11.88
C LEU A 110 -2.43 12.57 12.25
N GLY A 111 -1.27 13.02 12.73
CA GLY A 111 -1.00 14.37 13.19
C GLY A 111 -0.12 15.14 12.22
N ARG A 112 0.94 15.75 12.76
CA ARG A 112 1.92 16.53 11.98
C ARG A 112 3.13 15.71 11.52
N VAL A 113 3.15 14.40 11.80
CA VAL A 113 4.23 13.48 11.41
C VAL A 113 5.61 14.02 11.81
N ARG A 114 5.92 14.01 13.12
CA ARG A 114 7.18 14.55 13.66
C ARG A 114 8.16 13.43 13.97
N GLY A 115 8.87 12.93 12.95
CA GLY A 115 9.88 11.88 13.13
C GLY A 115 11.20 12.19 12.43
N THR A 116 12.09 11.20 12.44
CA THR A 116 13.37 11.26 11.74
C THR A 116 13.18 10.79 10.29
N LEU A 117 13.66 11.58 9.33
CA LEU A 117 13.72 11.15 7.93
C LEU A 117 14.89 10.19 7.74
N VAL A 118 14.61 9.01 7.18
CA VAL A 118 15.59 7.98 6.86
C VAL A 118 15.41 7.49 5.42
N PRO A 119 16.50 7.21 4.69
CA PRO A 119 16.39 6.59 3.37
C PRO A 119 15.82 5.18 3.51
N VAL A 120 14.92 4.84 2.60
CA VAL A 120 14.37 3.50 2.45
C VAL A 120 14.24 3.17 0.97
N ALA A 121 14.63 1.94 0.62
CA ALA A 121 14.25 1.34 -0.64
C ALA A 121 13.55 0.01 -0.36
N SER A 122 12.53 -0.32 -1.14
CA SER A 122 11.94 -1.65 -1.11
C SER A 122 11.84 -2.22 -2.51
N ASP A 123 12.07 -3.51 -2.60
CA ASP A 123 11.87 -4.32 -3.80
C ASP A 123 11.03 -5.53 -3.38
N LEU A 124 9.74 -5.51 -3.73
CA LEU A 124 8.74 -6.46 -3.25
C LEU A 124 8.13 -7.20 -4.43
N GLU A 125 8.00 -8.51 -4.29
CA GLU A 125 7.36 -9.41 -5.24
C GLU A 125 6.06 -9.95 -4.64
N TRP A 126 4.98 -9.87 -5.39
CA TRP A 126 3.67 -10.39 -5.00
C TRP A 126 3.22 -11.48 -5.97
N TYR A 127 2.70 -12.59 -5.42
CA TYR A 127 2.20 -13.72 -6.19
C TYR A 127 0.79 -14.12 -5.76
N ALA A 128 -0.09 -14.35 -6.73
CA ALA A 128 -1.44 -14.81 -6.47
C ALA A 128 -1.47 -16.25 -5.92
N THR A 129 -2.22 -16.45 -4.85
CA THR A 129 -2.49 -17.79 -4.28
C THR A 129 -3.97 -18.16 -4.34
N ALA A 130 -4.83 -17.19 -4.69
CA ALA A 130 -6.26 -17.39 -4.84
C ALA A 130 -6.79 -16.74 -6.12
N ARG A 131 -8.02 -17.12 -6.48
CA ARG A 131 -8.77 -16.47 -7.55
C ARG A 131 -9.14 -15.05 -7.15
N VAL A 132 -9.29 -14.20 -8.16
CA VAL A 132 -9.80 -12.85 -7.99
C VAL A 132 -11.25 -12.84 -7.51
N GLU A 133 -11.55 -11.91 -6.61
CA GLU A 133 -12.87 -11.65 -6.06
C GLU A 133 -13.33 -10.26 -6.53
N SER A 134 -14.39 -10.19 -7.34
CA SER A 134 -14.91 -8.91 -7.82
C SER A 134 -15.55 -8.11 -6.69
N THR A 135 -15.28 -6.80 -6.64
CA THR A 135 -15.91 -5.84 -5.74
C THR A 135 -16.78 -4.86 -6.56
N PRO A 136 -17.63 -4.02 -5.93
CA PRO A 136 -18.43 -3.03 -6.65
C PRO A 136 -17.60 -2.02 -7.45
N ASP A 137 -16.38 -1.74 -7.00
CA ASP A 137 -15.46 -0.72 -7.51
C ASP A 137 -14.13 -1.31 -8.02
N GLY A 138 -14.06 -2.62 -8.29
CA GLY A 138 -12.87 -3.27 -8.84
C GLY A 138 -12.73 -4.73 -8.43
N TYR A 139 -11.58 -5.10 -7.87
CA TYR A 139 -11.34 -6.44 -7.35
C TYR A 139 -10.37 -6.50 -6.17
N ARG A 140 -10.41 -7.66 -5.49
CA ARG A 140 -9.49 -8.07 -4.44
C ARG A 140 -8.92 -9.46 -4.77
N GLN A 141 -7.67 -9.71 -4.40
CA GLN A 141 -7.05 -11.02 -4.58
C GLN A 141 -6.11 -11.35 -3.43
N ARG A 142 -6.17 -12.59 -2.94
CA ARG A 142 -5.21 -13.12 -1.96
C ARG A 142 -3.96 -13.65 -2.66
N GLY A 143 -2.84 -13.48 -1.99
CA GLY A 143 -1.52 -13.85 -2.46
C GLY A 143 -0.53 -13.96 -1.33
N VAL A 144 0.73 -14.05 -1.71
CA VAL A 144 1.87 -13.90 -0.82
C VAL A 144 2.76 -12.77 -1.31
N LEU A 145 3.49 -12.16 -0.39
CA LEU A 145 4.49 -11.13 -0.69
C LEU A 145 5.81 -11.49 -0.03
N LEU A 146 6.90 -11.29 -0.76
CA LEU A 146 8.27 -11.42 -0.27
C LEU A 146 9.13 -10.34 -0.90
N GLY A 147 10.34 -10.16 -0.39
CA GLY A 147 11.27 -9.22 -0.99
C GLY A 147 12.27 -8.67 0.01
N GLU A 148 12.75 -7.47 -0.26
CA GLU A 148 13.80 -6.84 0.54
C GLU A 148 13.46 -5.38 0.81
N VAL A 149 13.81 -4.92 2.02
CA VAL A 149 13.76 -3.51 2.39
C VAL A 149 15.17 -3.08 2.80
N GLU A 150 15.74 -2.14 2.08
CA GLU A 150 16.99 -1.48 2.45
C GLU A 150 16.70 -0.31 3.37
N THR A 151 17.33 -0.34 4.54
CA THR A 151 17.27 0.71 5.55
C THR A 151 18.66 1.25 5.82
N ARG A 152 18.76 2.31 6.62
CA ARG A 152 20.06 2.81 7.11
C ARG A 152 20.88 1.72 7.83
N ASP A 153 20.22 0.81 8.54
CA ASP A 153 20.87 -0.23 9.33
C ASP A 153 21.21 -1.49 8.52
N GLY A 154 20.91 -1.46 7.22
CA GLY A 154 21.16 -2.54 6.29
C GLY A 154 19.88 -3.05 5.62
N ARG A 155 20.09 -4.10 4.83
CA ARG A 155 19.04 -4.80 4.09
C ARG A 155 18.34 -5.82 4.98
N ILE A 156 17.02 -5.85 4.90
CA ILE A 156 16.17 -6.74 5.67
C ILE A 156 15.30 -7.52 4.69
N THR A 157 15.42 -8.84 4.74
CA THR A 157 14.57 -9.74 3.96
C THR A 157 13.18 -9.82 4.58
N ILE A 158 12.16 -9.68 3.75
CA ILE A 158 10.79 -10.08 4.04
C ILE A 158 10.64 -11.49 3.47
N ASP A 159 10.65 -12.48 4.35
CA ASP A 159 10.27 -13.84 4.00
C ASP A 159 8.81 -13.86 3.51
N GLU A 160 8.42 -14.93 2.81
CA GLU A 160 7.06 -15.09 2.29
C GLU A 160 5.99 -14.84 3.38
N CYS A 161 5.21 -13.78 3.19
CA CYS A 161 4.16 -13.31 4.08
C CYS A 161 2.80 -13.45 3.40
N ASP A 162 1.74 -13.62 4.19
CA ASP A 162 0.37 -13.52 3.69
C ASP A 162 0.12 -12.11 3.14
N SER A 163 -0.61 -12.03 2.03
CA SER A 163 -0.88 -10.76 1.40
C SER A 163 -2.26 -10.70 0.74
N VAL A 164 -2.77 -9.48 0.66
CA VAL A 164 -3.91 -9.13 -0.17
C VAL A 164 -3.54 -7.93 -1.04
N ARG A 165 -3.97 -7.99 -2.30
CA ARG A 165 -3.99 -6.81 -3.17
C ARG A 165 -5.40 -6.41 -3.54
N THR A 166 -5.58 -5.13 -3.82
CA THR A 166 -6.79 -4.60 -4.46
C THR A 166 -6.40 -3.74 -5.64
N HIS A 167 -7.28 -3.72 -6.64
CA HIS A 167 -7.25 -2.71 -7.68
C HIS A 167 -8.67 -2.21 -7.87
N ARG A 168 -8.85 -0.91 -7.69
CA ARG A 168 -10.15 -0.25 -7.69
C ARG A 168 -10.17 0.93 -8.64
N TRP A 169 -11.28 1.15 -9.32
CA TRP A 169 -11.47 2.23 -10.28
C TRP A 169 -12.91 2.74 -10.25
N SER A 170 -13.06 4.06 -10.39
CA SER A 170 -14.36 4.72 -10.35
C SER A 170 -14.31 6.10 -11.02
N THR A 171 -15.46 6.58 -11.48
CA THR A 171 -15.67 7.99 -11.87
C THR A 171 -15.94 8.88 -10.65
N GLU A 172 -16.39 8.29 -9.54
CA GLU A 172 -16.60 8.97 -8.27
C GLU A 172 -15.39 8.76 -7.34
N PRO A 173 -15.19 9.63 -6.33
CA PRO A 173 -14.12 9.44 -5.35
C PRO A 173 -14.18 8.06 -4.68
N LEU A 174 -13.06 7.33 -4.70
CA LEU A 174 -12.93 6.07 -3.98
C LEU A 174 -12.95 6.31 -2.48
N SER A 175 -13.67 5.46 -1.76
CA SER A 175 -13.61 5.40 -0.30
C SER A 175 -12.20 4.97 0.16
N VAL A 176 -11.92 5.18 1.43
CA VAL A 176 -10.74 4.59 2.08
C VAL A 176 -10.86 3.06 2.02
N ASP A 177 -9.75 2.38 1.72
CA ASP A 177 -9.59 0.95 1.37
C ASP A 177 -10.60 -0.06 1.95
N PRO A 178 -10.98 -1.14 1.21
CA PRO A 178 -12.13 -1.98 1.52
C PRO A 178 -11.82 -3.05 2.57
N PHE A 179 -10.85 -2.79 3.46
CA PHE A 179 -10.59 -3.67 4.59
C PHE A 179 -11.77 -3.66 5.55
N ASP A 180 -12.11 -4.84 6.07
CA ASP A 180 -13.15 -5.01 7.07
C ASP A 180 -12.82 -4.23 8.35
N VAL A 181 -13.85 -3.79 9.08
CA VAL A 181 -13.66 -3.10 10.35
C VAL A 181 -13.35 -4.13 11.46
N ALA A 182 -12.25 -3.92 12.17
CA ALA A 182 -11.85 -4.74 13.30
C ALA A 182 -12.77 -4.50 14.51
N LEU A 183 -13.33 -5.58 15.07
CA LEU A 183 -14.01 -5.56 16.36
C LEU A 183 -13.02 -5.59 17.54
N ALA A 184 -11.86 -6.22 17.33
CA ALA A 184 -10.72 -6.26 18.24
C ALA A 184 -9.44 -6.35 17.40
N HIS A 185 -8.34 -5.80 17.90
CA HIS A 185 -7.07 -5.77 17.18
C HIS A 185 -5.88 -5.87 18.13
N LEU A 186 -4.72 -6.19 17.56
CA LEU A 186 -3.42 -6.13 18.22
C LEU A 186 -2.88 -4.69 18.22
N ASP A 187 -1.76 -4.44 18.88
CA ASP A 187 -1.17 -3.09 18.94
C ASP A 187 -0.52 -2.65 17.61
N ALA A 188 -0.28 -3.57 16.68
CA ALA A 188 0.28 -3.29 15.38
C ALA A 188 -0.64 -2.37 14.55
N ARG A 189 -0.08 -1.27 14.05
CA ARG A 189 -0.86 -0.20 13.43
C ARG A 189 -0.11 0.53 12.33
N ILE A 190 -0.79 0.81 11.21
CA ILE A 190 -0.28 1.57 10.06
C ILE A 190 -1.35 2.59 9.64
N PRO A 191 -1.30 3.82 10.18
CA PRO A 191 -2.25 4.85 9.84
C PRO A 191 -1.71 5.83 8.77
N PHE A 192 -2.61 6.29 7.90
CA PHE A 192 -2.40 7.31 6.88
C PHE A 192 -3.53 8.34 6.95
N ARG A 193 -3.17 9.63 6.90
CA ARG A 193 -4.13 10.73 6.71
C ARG A 193 -3.95 11.31 5.32
N PHE A 194 -5.06 11.43 4.59
CA PHE A 194 -5.06 11.96 3.23
C PHE A 194 -5.42 13.45 3.17
N PRO A 195 -5.03 14.16 2.09
CA PRO A 195 -5.36 15.59 1.91
C PRO A 195 -6.85 15.92 1.90
N ASP A 196 -7.71 14.98 1.52
CA ASP A 196 -9.18 15.14 1.55
C ASP A 196 -9.79 14.92 2.94
N GLY A 197 -8.96 14.73 3.96
CA GLY A 197 -9.37 14.53 5.35
C GLY A 197 -9.75 13.09 5.68
N SER A 198 -9.79 12.20 4.67
CA SER A 198 -10.01 10.78 4.90
C SER A 198 -8.82 10.14 5.61
N VAL A 199 -9.07 9.03 6.31
CA VAL A 199 -8.09 8.32 7.14
C VAL A 199 -8.17 6.83 6.84
N LEU A 200 -7.03 6.23 6.51
CA LEU A 200 -6.83 4.79 6.57
C LEU A 200 -6.08 4.47 7.86
N ASP A 201 -6.69 3.71 8.75
CA ASP A 201 -6.04 3.30 9.99
C ASP A 201 -6.05 1.77 10.04
N LEU A 202 -4.97 1.15 9.57
CA LEU A 202 -4.84 -0.29 9.58
C LEU A 202 -4.40 -0.75 10.96
N VAL A 203 -5.09 -1.75 11.48
CA VAL A 203 -4.76 -2.45 12.71
C VAL A 203 -4.71 -3.94 12.43
N ALA A 204 -3.79 -4.64 13.07
CA ALA A 204 -3.61 -6.03 12.77
C ALA A 204 -4.55 -6.91 13.61
N THR A 205 -5.05 -7.97 12.99
CA THR A 205 -5.88 -9.02 13.58
C THR A 205 -5.19 -10.37 13.36
N PRO A 206 -5.66 -11.46 13.99
CA PRO A 206 -5.15 -12.80 13.68
C PRO A 206 -5.27 -13.19 12.20
N ASP A 207 -6.21 -12.58 11.47
CA ASP A 207 -6.48 -12.88 10.05
C ASP A 207 -5.82 -11.88 9.08
N GLY A 208 -5.04 -10.92 9.60
CA GLY A 208 -4.35 -9.89 8.82
C GLY A 208 -4.79 -8.46 9.14
N TRP A 209 -4.48 -7.54 8.24
CA TRP A 209 -4.85 -6.13 8.38
C TRP A 209 -6.36 -5.91 8.25
N ALA A 210 -6.89 -5.07 9.13
CA ALA A 210 -8.27 -4.60 9.15
C ALA A 210 -8.31 -3.10 9.44
N ARG A 211 -9.45 -2.43 9.20
CA ARG A 211 -9.62 -1.03 9.57
C ARG A 211 -9.97 -0.89 11.03
N ARG A 212 -9.38 0.10 11.68
CA ARG A 212 -9.83 0.55 12.99
C ARG A 212 -11.22 1.19 12.89
N SER A 213 -12.07 0.91 13.88
CA SER A 213 -13.39 1.52 14.05
C SER A 213 -13.32 2.97 14.53
#